data_AF-C5B390-F1
#
_entry.id   AF-C5B390-F1
#
_cell.length_a   1.000
_cell.length_b   1.000
_cell.length_c   1.000
_cell.angle_alpha   90.00
_cell.angle_beta   90.00
_cell.angle_gamma   90.00
#
_symmetry.space_group_name_H-M   'P 1'
#
loop_
_entity.id
_entity.type
_entity.pdbx_description
1 polymer ?
#
loop_
_entity_poly.entity_id
_entity_poly.type
_entity_poly.pdbx_seq_one_letter_code
_entity_poly.pdbx_strand_id
1 'polypeptide(L)'
;MPRSASGRDGIQTASTRGLLDTPGASGYAVATLDVSGLSGASGAATLQAVIRDVETVIARATDTGARLGAGKLLVEGQRMFLDALVKTNERTIGALVDADIETEATRLKALQAQRDLAAQALNIANAAPQAILTLFQS
;
A
#
# COMPACT_ATOMS: atom_id res chain seq x y z
N MET A 1 -1.63 -18.01 -53.59
CA MET A 1 -1.74 -16.82 -52.72
C MET A 1 -1.83 -17.25 -51.26
N PRO A 2 -0.78 -17.07 -50.45
CA PRO A 2 -0.87 -17.18 -49.00
C PRO A 2 -0.98 -15.79 -48.36
N ARG A 3 -1.91 -15.64 -47.42
CA ARG A 3 -2.09 -14.44 -46.59
C ARG A 3 -0.96 -14.41 -45.57
N SER A 4 -0.04 -13.44 -45.69
CA SER A 4 0.96 -13.17 -44.67
C SER A 4 0.26 -12.60 -43.43
N ALA A 5 0.09 -13.44 -42.41
CA ALA A 5 -0.31 -13.03 -41.09
C ALA A 5 0.86 -12.33 -40.40
N SER A 6 0.87 -10.99 -40.43
CA SER A 6 1.69 -10.21 -39.50
C SER A 6 1.00 -10.22 -38.13
N GLY A 7 1.17 -11.32 -37.40
CA GLY A 7 0.95 -11.35 -35.96
C GLY A 7 1.82 -10.26 -35.34
N ARG A 8 1.17 -9.24 -34.77
CA ARG A 8 1.81 -8.31 -33.83
C ARG A 8 1.99 -9.07 -32.52
N ASP A 9 2.99 -9.94 -32.48
CA ASP A 9 3.30 -10.76 -31.32
C ASP A 9 4.70 -10.37 -30.81
N GLY A 10 4.75 -9.90 -29.57
CA GLY A 10 5.93 -9.78 -28.71
C GLY A 10 7.16 -9.07 -29.25
N ILE A 11 7.38 -7.81 -28.82
CA ILE A 11 8.64 -7.06 -29.01
C ILE A 11 8.86 -6.65 -30.47
N GLN A 12 8.11 -5.64 -30.93
CA GLN A 12 8.58 -4.85 -32.06
C GLN A 12 9.90 -4.17 -31.66
N THR A 13 10.95 -4.41 -32.45
CA THR A 13 12.14 -3.57 -32.60
C THR A 13 11.76 -2.17 -33.13
N ALA A 14 10.89 -1.45 -32.42
CA ALA A 14 10.96 -0.01 -32.34
C ALA A 14 11.95 0.23 -31.20
N SER A 15 13.19 0.62 -31.53
CA SER A 15 14.22 0.83 -30.53
C SER A 15 13.62 1.59 -29.34
N THR A 16 13.56 0.94 -28.17
CA THR A 16 13.14 1.58 -26.92
C THR A 16 14.32 2.44 -26.49
N ARG A 17 14.56 3.52 -27.26
CA ARG A 17 15.70 4.39 -27.08
C ARG A 17 15.59 5.05 -25.72
N GLY A 18 16.61 4.89 -24.89
CA GLY A 18 16.71 5.56 -23.61
C GLY A 18 17.05 7.05 -23.75
N LEU A 19 17.27 7.71 -22.61
CA LEU A 19 17.69 9.11 -22.55
C LEU A 19 18.99 9.39 -23.34
N LEU A 20 19.91 8.42 -23.38
CA LEU A 20 21.24 8.56 -23.99
C LEU A 20 21.33 8.06 -25.45
N ASP A 21 20.39 7.19 -25.86
CA ASP A 21 20.37 6.54 -27.19
C ASP A 21 19.42 7.22 -28.18
N THR A 22 18.70 8.25 -27.72
CA THR A 22 17.85 9.05 -28.61
C THR A 22 18.69 10.11 -29.33
N PRO A 23 18.77 10.08 -30.68
CA PRO A 23 19.50 11.11 -31.41
C PRO A 23 18.89 12.49 -31.16
N GLY A 24 19.75 13.48 -30.90
CA GLY A 24 19.36 14.88 -30.77
C GLY A 24 19.10 15.55 -32.13
N ALA A 25 18.95 16.87 -32.14
CA ALA A 25 18.71 17.62 -33.38
C ALA A 25 19.90 17.56 -34.35
N SER A 26 21.10 17.29 -33.84
CA SER A 26 22.30 17.06 -34.63
C SER A 26 22.37 15.68 -35.30
N GLY A 27 21.43 14.77 -34.98
CA GLY A 27 21.39 13.40 -35.52
C GLY A 27 22.31 12.42 -34.81
N TYR A 28 23.09 12.86 -33.83
CA TYR A 28 23.95 12.01 -32.99
C TYR A 28 23.25 11.63 -31.69
N ALA A 29 23.40 10.37 -31.28
CA ALA A 29 23.05 9.92 -29.92
C ALA A 29 24.26 10.11 -29.00
N VAL A 30 24.01 10.50 -27.74
CA VAL A 30 25.08 10.73 -26.75
C VAL A 30 25.84 9.42 -26.45
N ALA A 31 25.13 8.28 -26.44
CA ALA A 31 25.72 6.96 -26.18
C ALA A 31 26.72 6.50 -27.25
N THR A 32 26.58 6.96 -28.50
CA THR A 32 27.41 6.53 -29.64
C THR A 32 28.14 7.69 -30.29
N LEU A 33 28.30 8.79 -29.56
CA LEU A 33 28.92 9.99 -30.09
C LEU A 33 30.43 9.74 -30.36
N ASP A 34 30.84 9.96 -31.60
CA ASP A 34 32.24 9.94 -32.02
C ASP A 34 32.64 11.32 -32.55
N VAL A 35 33.67 11.91 -31.94
CA VAL A 35 34.20 13.23 -32.30
C VAL A 35 35.52 13.15 -33.08
N SER A 36 36.06 11.95 -33.30
CA SER A 36 37.38 11.75 -33.90
C SER A 36 37.47 12.20 -35.37
N GLY A 37 36.35 12.20 -36.10
CA GLY A 37 36.27 12.61 -37.50
C GLY A 37 35.90 14.08 -37.74
N LEU A 38 35.63 14.85 -36.67
CA LEU A 38 35.19 16.25 -36.79
C LEU A 38 36.41 17.17 -36.95
N SER A 39 36.63 17.71 -38.16
CA SER A 39 37.70 18.67 -38.43
C SER A 39 37.23 19.85 -39.30
N GLY A 40 37.95 20.99 -39.21
CA GLY A 40 37.62 22.22 -39.95
C GLY A 40 36.41 22.99 -39.40
N ALA A 41 36.02 24.06 -40.13
CA ALA A 41 34.93 24.96 -39.72
C ALA A 41 33.55 24.27 -39.67
N SER A 42 33.31 23.28 -40.52
CA SER A 42 32.12 22.43 -40.48
C SER A 42 32.07 21.54 -39.23
N GLY A 43 33.20 20.95 -38.84
CA GLY A 43 33.31 20.15 -37.62
C GLY A 43 33.02 20.95 -36.34
N ALA A 44 33.46 22.21 -36.29
CA ALA A 44 33.17 23.10 -35.16
C ALA A 44 31.66 23.39 -35.00
N ALA A 45 30.94 23.60 -36.11
CA ALA A 45 29.50 23.81 -36.09
C ALA A 45 28.74 22.55 -35.62
N THR A 46 29.15 21.36 -36.08
CA THR A 46 28.59 20.08 -35.65
C THR A 46 28.86 19.83 -34.16
N LEU A 47 30.06 20.11 -33.68
CA LEU A 47 30.41 19.95 -32.27
C LEU A 47 29.55 20.84 -31.36
N GLN A 48 29.29 22.09 -31.75
CA GLN A 48 28.37 22.97 -31.00
C GLN A 48 26.93 22.44 -30.98
N ALA A 49 26.47 21.79 -32.05
CA ALA A 49 25.14 21.18 -32.09
C ALA A 49 25.07 19.97 -31.15
N VAL A 50 26.09 19.12 -31.16
CA VAL A 50 26.21 17.96 -30.27
C VAL A 50 26.27 18.39 -28.80
N ILE A 51 27.01 19.44 -28.45
CA ILE A 51 27.07 19.96 -27.07
C ILE A 51 25.68 20.36 -26.58
N ARG A 52 24.89 21.06 -27.41
CA ARG A 52 23.49 21.43 -27.08
C ARG A 52 22.58 20.22 -26.91
N ASP A 53 22.80 19.16 -27.67
CA ASP A 53 22.05 17.91 -27.52
C ASP A 53 22.41 17.20 -26.20
N VAL A 54 23.69 17.18 -25.82
CA VAL A 54 24.13 16.66 -24.52
C VAL A 54 23.53 17.45 -23.36
N GLU A 55 23.53 18.78 -23.43
CA GLU A 55 22.88 19.65 -22.43
C GLU A 55 21.38 19.33 -22.30
N THR A 56 20.70 19.10 -23.41
CA THR A 56 19.29 18.70 -23.43
C THR A 56 19.07 17.35 -22.74
N VAL A 57 19.95 16.39 -22.98
CA VAL A 57 19.88 15.07 -22.34
C VAL A 57 20.15 15.15 -20.84
N ILE A 58 21.09 16.01 -20.40
CA ILE A 58 21.34 16.28 -18.98
C ILE A 58 20.09 16.90 -18.33
N ALA A 59 19.43 17.86 -18.99
CA ALA A 59 18.20 18.46 -18.49
C ALA A 59 17.08 17.42 -18.33
N ARG A 60 16.91 16.53 -19.33
CA ARG A 60 15.92 15.43 -19.27
C ARG A 60 16.25 14.40 -18.19
N ALA A 61 17.53 14.08 -18.00
CA ALA A 61 17.97 13.19 -16.93
C ALA A 61 17.66 13.79 -15.55
N THR A 62 17.86 15.10 -15.40
CA THR A 62 17.55 15.83 -14.16
C THR A 62 16.04 15.86 -13.89
N ASP A 63 15.21 16.14 -14.91
CA ASP A 63 13.75 16.09 -14.79
C ASP A 63 13.27 14.67 -14.42
N THR A 64 13.84 13.65 -15.06
CA THR A 64 13.52 12.24 -14.74
C THR A 64 13.91 11.91 -13.30
N GLY A 65 15.09 12.33 -12.86
CA GLY A 65 15.53 12.18 -11.47
C GLY A 65 14.62 12.90 -10.47
N ALA A 66 14.19 14.11 -10.79
CA ALA A 66 13.26 14.88 -9.96
C ALA A 66 11.89 14.18 -9.86
N ARG A 67 11.34 13.66 -10.97
CA ARG A 67 10.10 12.88 -10.98
C ARG A 67 10.21 11.59 -10.18
N LEU A 68 11.33 10.86 -10.31
CA LEU A 68 11.59 9.66 -9.51
C LEU A 68 11.71 10.01 -8.02
N GLY A 69 12.37 11.11 -7.68
CA GLY A 69 12.44 11.63 -6.31
C GLY A 69 11.07 11.97 -5.74
N ALA A 70 10.24 12.70 -6.49
CA ALA A 70 8.86 13.01 -6.11
C ALA A 70 8.01 11.74 -5.95
N GLY A 71 8.15 10.78 -6.86
CA GLY A 71 7.49 9.47 -6.77
C GLY A 71 7.92 8.69 -5.53
N LYS A 72 9.21 8.69 -5.19
CA LYS A 72 9.71 8.08 -3.96
C LYS A 72 9.08 8.72 -2.72
N LEU A 73 8.99 10.05 -2.66
CA LEU A 73 8.36 10.75 -1.53
C LEU A 73 6.87 10.42 -1.41
N LEU A 74 6.16 10.30 -2.54
CA LEU A 74 4.77 9.87 -2.55
C LEU A 74 4.61 8.44 -2.00
N VAL A 75 5.43 7.50 -2.47
CA VAL A 75 5.41 6.11 -2.01
C VAL A 75 5.75 6.01 -0.52
N GLU A 76 6.72 6.80 -0.05
CA GLU A 76 7.05 6.89 1.37
C GLU A 76 5.88 7.40 2.21
N GLY A 77 5.22 8.48 1.76
CA GLY A 77 4.03 9.01 2.41
C GLY A 77 2.88 8.01 2.45
N GLN A 78 2.67 7.25 1.36
CA GLN A 78 1.69 6.17 1.31
C GLN A 78 2.03 5.05 2.30
N ARG A 79 3.29 4.64 2.40
CA ARG A 79 3.74 3.66 3.40
C ARG A 79 3.44 4.13 4.81
N MET A 80 3.84 5.35 5.15
CA MET A 80 3.58 5.92 6.47
C MET A 80 2.08 5.98 6.81
N PHE A 81 1.24 6.37 5.84
CA PHE A 81 -0.20 6.40 6.03
C PHE A 81 -0.76 4.99 6.27
N LEU A 82 -0.33 4.00 5.48
CA LEU A 82 -0.76 2.61 5.65
C LEU A 82 -0.29 2.04 6.99
N ASP A 83 0.94 2.32 7.41
CA ASP A 83 1.45 1.89 8.72
C ASP A 83 0.65 2.53 9.87
N ALA A 84 0.34 3.82 9.76
CA ALA A 84 -0.51 4.50 10.74
C ALA A 84 -1.93 3.93 10.77
N LEU A 85 -2.49 3.59 9.60
CA LEU A 85 -3.80 2.96 9.48
C LEU A 85 -3.82 1.57 10.13
N VAL A 86 -2.83 0.72 9.83
CA VAL A 86 -2.68 -0.61 10.44
C VAL A 86 -2.56 -0.49 11.96
N LYS A 87 -1.68 0.38 12.45
CA LYS A 87 -1.49 0.60 13.88
C LYS A 87 -2.74 1.13 14.58
N THR A 88 -3.55 1.94 13.89
CA THR A 88 -4.82 2.43 14.42
C THR A 88 -5.86 1.32 14.42
N ASN A 89 -5.94 0.56 13.33
CA ASN A 89 -6.86 -0.57 13.18
C ASN A 89 -6.60 -1.64 14.25
N GLU A 90 -5.34 -2.02 14.49
CA GLU A 90 -4.96 -2.96 15.56
C GLU A 90 -5.45 -2.51 16.94
N ARG A 91 -5.30 -1.21 17.26
CA ARG A 91 -5.79 -0.65 18.53
C ARG A 91 -7.31 -0.60 18.59
N THR A 92 -7.97 -0.25 17.50
CA THR A 92 -9.43 -0.18 17.43
C THR A 92 -10.03 -1.58 17.55
N ILE A 93 -9.52 -2.56 16.81
CA ILE A 93 -9.94 -3.96 16.94
C ILE A 93 -9.64 -4.47 18.35
N GLY A 94 -8.44 -4.21 18.88
CA GLY A 94 -8.09 -4.60 20.26
C GLY A 94 -9.06 -4.02 21.28
N ALA A 95 -9.44 -2.74 21.17
CA ALA A 95 -10.40 -2.10 22.06
C ALA A 95 -11.83 -2.65 21.90
N LEU A 96 -12.26 -2.96 20.67
CA LEU A 96 -13.57 -3.57 20.42
C LEU A 96 -13.63 -5.01 20.94
N VAL A 97 -12.55 -5.78 20.81
CA VAL A 97 -12.44 -7.15 21.32
C VAL A 97 -12.39 -7.16 22.85
N ASP A 98 -11.61 -6.27 23.47
CA ASP A 98 -11.57 -6.15 24.93
C ASP A 98 -12.94 -5.76 25.50
N ALA A 99 -13.62 -4.80 24.86
CA ALA A 99 -14.98 -4.40 25.23
C ALA A 99 -16.02 -5.53 25.07
N ASP A 100 -15.89 -6.35 24.02
CA ASP A 100 -16.76 -7.52 23.81
C ASP A 100 -16.52 -8.59 24.88
N ILE A 101 -15.24 -8.88 25.20
CA ILE A 101 -14.88 -9.81 26.27
C ILE A 101 -15.39 -9.32 27.64
N GLU A 102 -15.27 -8.01 27.95
CA GLU A 102 -15.80 -7.44 29.19
C GLU A 102 -17.33 -7.54 29.27
N THR A 103 -18.02 -7.29 28.16
CA THR A 103 -19.49 -7.41 28.07
C THR A 103 -19.93 -8.85 28.29
N GLU A 104 -19.30 -9.81 27.63
CA GLU A 104 -19.59 -11.23 27.81
C GLU A 104 -19.22 -11.73 29.20
N ALA A 105 -18.11 -11.27 29.80
CA ALA A 105 -17.74 -11.58 31.18
C ALA A 105 -18.78 -11.04 32.18
N THR A 106 -19.29 -9.84 31.94
CA THR A 106 -20.36 -9.23 32.74
C THR A 106 -21.67 -9.99 32.59
N ARG A 107 -22.01 -10.39 31.36
CA ARG A 107 -23.18 -11.23 31.06
C ARG A 107 -23.08 -12.59 31.77
N LEU A 108 -21.92 -13.23 31.76
CA LEU A 108 -21.68 -14.48 32.47
C LEU A 108 -21.86 -14.32 33.99
N LYS A 109 -21.31 -13.27 34.59
CA LYS A 109 -21.51 -12.95 36.02
C LYS A 109 -22.98 -12.71 36.36
N ALA A 110 -23.71 -11.96 35.52
CA ALA A 110 -25.14 -11.74 35.71
C ALA A 110 -25.93 -13.06 35.65
N LEU A 111 -25.60 -13.96 34.71
CA LEU A 111 -26.19 -15.29 34.62
C LEU A 111 -25.89 -16.15 35.85
N GLN A 112 -24.68 -16.07 36.40
CA GLN A 112 -24.33 -16.77 37.65
C GLN A 112 -25.14 -16.23 38.84
N ALA A 113 -25.23 -14.90 39.00
CA ALA A 113 -26.05 -14.29 40.04
C ALA A 113 -27.54 -14.68 39.91
N GLN A 114 -28.05 -14.74 38.67
CA GLN A 114 -29.41 -15.20 38.41
C GLN A 114 -29.61 -16.67 38.82
N ARG A 115 -28.62 -17.54 38.62
CA ARG A 115 -28.68 -18.94 39.06
C ARG A 115 -28.66 -19.07 40.57
N ASP A 116 -27.84 -18.29 41.27
CA ASP A 116 -27.79 -18.28 42.73
C ASP A 116 -29.13 -17.79 43.32
N LEU A 117 -29.70 -16.73 42.76
CA LEU A 117 -31.04 -16.25 43.12
C LEU A 117 -32.12 -17.30 42.82
N ALA A 118 -32.03 -18.00 41.70
CA ALA A 118 -32.97 -19.07 41.36
C ALA A 118 -32.87 -20.23 42.36
N ALA A 119 -31.66 -20.64 42.77
CA ALA A 119 -31.47 -21.69 43.77
C ALA A 119 -31.99 -21.27 45.16
N GLN A 120 -31.74 -20.02 45.57
CA GLN A 120 -32.29 -19.46 46.80
C GLN A 120 -33.82 -19.42 46.76
N ALA A 121 -34.40 -18.96 45.65
CA ALA A 121 -35.85 -18.95 45.45
C ALA A 121 -36.43 -20.37 45.53
N LEU A 122 -35.73 -21.38 45.00
CA LEU A 122 -36.15 -22.79 45.06
C LEU A 122 -36.06 -23.37 46.48
N ASN A 123 -35.03 -23.03 47.25
CA ASN A 123 -34.92 -23.41 48.67
C ASN A 123 -36.00 -22.73 49.52
N ILE A 124 -36.29 -21.45 49.30
CA ILE A 124 -37.37 -20.73 49.98
C ILE A 124 -38.73 -21.34 49.62
N ALA A 125 -38.96 -21.66 48.34
CA ALA A 125 -40.19 -22.30 47.87
C ALA A 125 -40.41 -23.69 48.47
N ASN A 126 -39.35 -24.47 48.71
CA ASN A 126 -39.45 -25.78 49.38
C ASN A 126 -39.58 -25.67 50.91
N ALA A 127 -39.00 -24.64 51.54
CA ALA A 127 -39.08 -24.43 52.99
C ALA A 127 -40.39 -23.79 53.45
N ALA A 128 -40.99 -22.90 52.63
CA ALA A 128 -42.20 -22.16 52.99
C ALA A 128 -43.43 -23.05 53.30
N PRO A 129 -43.74 -24.12 52.55
CA PRO A 129 -44.83 -25.04 52.88
C PRO A 129 -44.60 -25.80 54.19
N GLN A 130 -43.35 -26.14 54.51
CA GLN A 130 -43.00 -26.89 55.73
C GLN A 130 -43.16 -26.03 56.99
N ALA A 131 -42.79 -24.74 56.91
CA ALA A 131 -43.00 -23.78 58.00
C ALA A 131 -44.49 -23.55 58.31
N ILE A 132 -45.35 -23.60 57.28
CA ILE A 132 -46.80 -23.50 57.46
C ILE A 132 -47.34 -24.75 58.16
N LEU A 133 -46.88 -25.95 57.82
CA LEU A 133 -47.31 -27.19 58.49
C LEU A 133 -46.93 -27.25 59.98
N THR A 134 -45.78 -26.68 60.37
CA THR A 134 -45.41 -26.57 61.80
C THR A 134 -46.33 -25.65 62.59
N LEU A 135 -46.89 -24.59 61.98
CA LEU A 135 -47.86 -23.70 62.62
C LEU A 135 -49.28 -24.29 62.71
N PHE A 136 -49.56 -25.34 61.94
CA PHE A 136 -50.80 -26.12 62.05
C PHE A 136 -50.69 -27.34 62.99
N GLN A 137 -49.48 -27.63 63.48
CA GLN A 137 -49.22 -28.71 64.46
C GLN A 137 -48.95 -28.20 65.89
N SER A 138 -48.70 -26.89 66.05
CA SER A 138 -48.65 -26.21 67.35
C SER A 138 -50.03 -25.73 67.78
#